data_AF-A0A0R3M3J8-F1
#
_entry.id   AF-A0A0R3M3J8-F1
#
_cell.length_a   1.000
_cell.length_b   1.000
_cell.length_c   1.000
_cell.angle_alpha   90.00
_cell.angle_beta   90.00
_cell.angle_gamma   90.00
#
_symmetry.space_group_name_H-M   'P 1'
#
loop_
_entity.id
_entity.type
_entity.pdbx_description
1 polymer ?
#
loop_
_entity_poly.entity_id
_entity_poly.type
_entity_poly.pdbx_seq_one_letter_code
_entity_poly.pdbx_strand_id
1 'polypeptide(L)' 'MISLSDSEMAAVIDAARPLHPRQRSEFLRDVIAELGKYEVVGAGVIGRTCSKLQRKFLMPRTHHVGGKWG' A
#
# COMPACT_ATOMS: atom_id res chain seq x y z
N MET A 1 15.76 8.67 -7.41
CA MET A 1 15.82 8.16 -6.02
C MET A 1 14.76 8.92 -5.23
N ILE A 2 13.80 8.21 -4.61
CA ILE A 2 12.74 8.85 -3.82
C ILE A 2 13.30 9.09 -2.42
N SER A 3 13.28 10.33 -1.96
CA SER A 3 13.61 10.68 -0.57
C SER A 3 12.32 11.00 0.15
N LEU A 4 12.08 10.36 1.29
CA LEU A 4 10.94 10.63 2.16
C LEU A 4 11.45 11.36 3.41
N SER A 5 10.73 12.37 3.85
CA SER A 5 10.93 12.95 5.18
C SER A 5 10.54 11.95 6.28
N ASP A 6 11.00 12.19 7.51
CA ASP A 6 10.68 11.32 8.66
C ASP A 6 9.18 11.19 8.90
N SER A 7 8.42 12.27 8.71
CA SER A 7 6.96 12.28 8.88
C SER A 7 6.28 11.41 7.82
N GLU A 8 6.81 11.41 6.61
CA GLU A 8 6.32 10.60 5.49
C GLU A 8 6.66 9.13 5.66
N MET A 9 7.87 8.84 6.17
CA MET A 9 8.27 7.49 6.52
C MET A 9 7.41 6.93 7.66
N ALA A 10 7.11 7.74 8.68
CA ALA A 10 6.21 7.38 9.76
C ALA A 10 4.81 7.02 9.24
N ALA A 11 4.26 7.82 8.31
CA ALA A 11 2.96 7.53 7.70
C ALA A 11 2.93 6.19 6.94
N VAL A 12 4.00 5.83 6.22
CA VAL A 12 4.12 4.54 5.53
C VAL A 12 4.20 3.38 6.54
N ILE A 13 4.96 3.54 7.61
CA ILE A 13 5.12 2.53 8.66
C ILE A 13 3.80 2.30 9.41
N ASP A 14 3.12 3.39 9.80
CA ASP A 14 1.81 3.32 10.45
C ASP A 14 0.79 2.63 9.54
N ALA A 15 0.86 2.90 8.23
CA ALA A 15 0.00 2.24 7.26
C ALA A 15 0.29 0.72 7.13
N ALA A 16 1.53 0.30 7.34
CA ALA A 16 1.89 -1.13 7.31
C ALA A 16 1.55 -1.87 8.62
N ARG A 17 1.34 -1.15 9.74
CA ARG A 17 1.08 -1.73 11.07
C ARG A 17 -0.05 -2.78 11.10
N PRO A 18 -1.25 -2.54 10.51
CA PRO A 18 -2.35 -3.51 10.53
C PRO A 18 -2.13 -4.72 9.61
N LEU A 19 -1.12 -4.69 8.73
CA LEU A 19 -0.85 -5.79 7.81
C LEU A 19 -0.11 -6.94 8.50
N HIS A 20 -0.40 -8.17 8.07
CA HIS A 20 0.32 -9.35 8.51
C HIS A 20 1.83 -9.20 8.17
N PRO A 21 2.78 -9.60 9.05
CA PRO A 21 4.21 -9.38 8.82
C PRO A 21 4.73 -9.85 7.45
N ARG A 22 4.21 -10.99 6.95
CA ARG A 22 4.56 -11.52 5.61
C ARG A 22 4.14 -10.61 4.44
N GLN A 23 3.08 -9.81 4.61
CA GLN A 23 2.56 -8.90 3.60
C GLN A 23 3.21 -7.52 3.66
N ARG A 24 3.87 -7.15 4.77
CA ARG A 24 4.47 -5.82 4.94
C ARG A 24 5.56 -5.55 3.90
N SER A 25 6.42 -6.52 3.62
CA SER A 25 7.48 -6.37 2.62
C SER A 25 6.92 -6.16 1.20
N GLU A 26 5.83 -6.86 0.87
CA GLU A 26 5.13 -6.70 -0.41
C GLU A 26 4.43 -5.34 -0.51
N PHE A 27 3.74 -4.93 0.56
CA PHE A 27 3.11 -3.63 0.67
C PHE A 27 4.12 -2.49 0.48
N LEU A 28 5.28 -2.55 1.12
CA LEU A 28 6.31 -1.52 0.99
C LEU A 28 6.86 -1.43 -0.44
N ARG A 29 7.02 -2.57 -1.13
CA ARG A 29 7.41 -2.58 -2.55
C ARG A 29 6.34 -1.94 -3.42
N ASP A 30 5.08 -2.26 -3.20
CA ASP A 30 3.94 -1.66 -3.92
C ASP A 30 3.86 -0.14 -3.67
N VAL A 31 4.10 0.32 -2.44
CA VAL A 31 4.15 1.75 -2.10
C VAL A 31 5.26 2.44 -2.90
N ILE A 32 6.48 1.90 -2.89
CA ILE A 32 7.61 2.49 -3.63
C ILE A 32 7.34 2.52 -5.14
N ALA A 33 6.82 1.42 -5.69
CA ALA A 33 6.48 1.32 -7.10
C ALA A 33 5.39 2.32 -7.53
N GLU A 34 4.38 2.55 -6.67
CA GLU A 34 3.32 3.52 -6.93
C GLU A 34 3.84 4.96 -6.78
N LEU A 35 4.64 5.26 -5.75
CA LEU A 35 5.24 6.58 -5.56
C LEU A 35 6.19 6.95 -6.70
N GLY A 36 6.90 5.98 -7.26
CA GLY A 36 7.77 6.18 -8.42
C GLY A 36 7.06 6.61 -9.71
N LYS A 37 5.72 6.59 -9.74
CA LYS A 37 4.92 7.09 -10.87
C LYS A 37 4.65 8.59 -10.80
N TYR A 38 4.93 9.22 -9.65
CA TYR A 38 4.69 10.65 -9.46
C TYR A 38 6.00 11.43 -9.59
N GLU A 39 5.99 12.49 -10.40
CA GLU A 39 7.15 13.39 -10.56
C GLU A 39 7.44 14.16 -9.26
N VAL A 40 6.39 14.54 -8.53
CA VAL A 40 6.48 15.20 -7.22
C VAL A 40 5.75 14.35 -6.18
N VAL A 41 6.50 13.84 -5.21
CA VAL A 41 5.95 13.13 -4.06
C VAL A 41 5.81 14.13 -2.91
N GLY A 42 4.59 14.27 -2.39
CA GLY A 42 4.34 15.03 -1.17
C GLY A 42 3.36 14.29 -0.26
N ALA A 43 3.22 14.76 0.98
CA ALA A 43 2.43 14.11 2.03
C ALA A 43 1.03 13.65 1.59
N GLY A 44 0.32 14.46 0.79
CA GLY A 44 -0.99 14.10 0.27
C GLY A 44 -0.99 12.90 -0.70
N VAL A 45 0.06 12.77 -1.52
CA VAL A 45 0.23 11.62 -2.43
C VAL A 45 0.51 10.36 -1.62
N ILE A 46 1.37 10.45 -0.61
CA ILE A 46 1.75 9.32 0.24
C ILE A 46 0.54 8.78 1.01
N GLY A 47 -0.24 9.65 1.66
CA GLY A 47 -1.44 9.25 2.38
C GLY A 47 -2.47 8.54 1.49
N ARG A 48 -2.67 9.04 0.26
CA ARG A 48 -3.57 8.41 -0.73
C ARG A 48 -3.05 7.06 -1.20
N THR A 49 -1.76 6.97 -1.54
CA THR A 49 -1.12 5.72 -1.97
C THR A 49 -1.20 4.65 -0.88
N CYS A 50 -0.86 5.01 0.36
CA CYS A 50 -0.94 4.10 1.51
C CYS A 50 -2.38 3.63 1.75
N SER A 51 -3.37 4.54 1.75
CA SER A 51 -4.78 4.18 1.97
C SER A 51 -5.31 3.25 0.87
N LYS A 52 -4.97 3.53 -0.39
CA LYS A 52 -5.33 2.71 -1.55
C LYS A 52 -4.75 1.29 -1.42
N LEU A 53 -3.46 1.18 -1.09
CA LEU A 53 -2.79 -0.11 -0.97
C LEU A 53 -3.24 -0.86 0.30
N GLN A 54 -3.39 -0.19 1.43
CA GLN A 54 -3.95 -0.81 2.65
C GLN A 54 -5.29 -1.50 2.37
N ARG A 55 -6.19 -0.84 1.62
CA ARG A 55 -7.47 -1.45 1.24
C ARG A 55 -7.28 -2.71 0.38
N LYS A 56 -6.31 -2.72 -0.54
CA LYS A 56 -5.97 -3.90 -1.36
C LYS A 56 -5.47 -5.07 -0.50
N PHE A 57 -4.65 -4.82 0.51
CA PHE A 57 -4.05 -5.86 1.35
C PHE A 57 -4.96 -6.33 2.50
N LEU A 58 -5.74 -5.44 3.12
CA LEU A 58 -6.65 -5.76 4.23
C LEU A 58 -8.01 -6.30 3.78
N MET A 59 -8.46 -5.86 2.60
CA MET A 59 -9.69 -6.33 1.98
C MET A 59 -9.32 -6.86 0.59
N PRO A 60 -8.60 -8.00 0.51
CA PRO A 60 -8.47 -8.68 -0.77
C PRO A 60 -9.89 -8.89 -1.28
N ARG A 61 -10.19 -8.41 -2.49
CA ARG A 61 -11.49 -8.63 -3.11
C ARG A 61 -11.75 -10.13 -3.02
N THR A 62 -12.69 -10.53 -2.18
CA THR A 62 -13.23 -11.89 -2.18
C THR A 62 -13.88 -12.02 -3.55
N HIS A 63 -13.10 -12.47 -4.53
CA HIS A 63 -13.69 -13.10 -5.69
C HIS A 63 -14.37 -14.34 -5.09
N HIS A 64 -15.66 -14.19 -4.75
CA HIS A 64 -16.57 -15.31 -4.73
C HIS A 64 -16.52 -15.84 -6.16
N VAL A 65 -15.56 -16.74 -6.43
CA VAL A 65 -15.59 -17.59 -7.60
C VAL A 65 -16.78 -18.50 -7.30
N GLY A 66 -17.97 -18.03 -7.72
CA GLY A 66 -19.19 -18.79 -7.62
C GLY A 66 -18.93 -20.16 -8.23
N GLY A 67 -19.07 -21.19 -7.40
CA GLY A 67 -18.92 -22.56 -7.83
C GLY A 67 -19.77 -22.81 -9.06
N LYS A 68 -19.16 -23.34 -10.10
CA LYS A 68 -19.87 -24.00 -11.17
C LYS A 68 -19.61 -25.49 -11.00
N TRP A 69 -20.49 -26.13 -10.22
CA TRP A 69 -20.78 -27.54 -10.45
C TRP A 69 -21.63 -27.60 -11.70
N GLY A 70 -21.11 -28.21 -12.76
CA GLY A 70 -21.77 -28.43 -14.03
C GLY A 70 -20.97 -29.44 -14.83
#